data_AF-A0A366KLF4-F1
#
_entry.id   AF-A0A366KLF4-F1
#
_cell.length_a   1.000
_cell.length_b   1.000
_cell.length_c   1.000
_cell.angle_alpha   90.00
_cell.angle_beta   90.00
_cell.angle_gamma   90.00
#
_symmetry.space_group_name_H-M   'P 1'
#
loop_
_entity.id
_entity.type
_entity.pdbx_description
1 polymer ?
#
loop_
_entity_poly.entity_id
_entity_poly.type
_entity_poly.pdbx_seq_one_letter_code
_entity_poly.pdbx_strand_id
1 'polypeptide(L)'
;MKMKFLKLTFAIATLAILGTACKKDAAQPDNKLALQNTQAVIPVGGTQAGVVTNSSTSPTSWTAVGYDLLNNSPSSTTNQVNFDNNFDGNITVVGTYQLGYYDSATITDVANITLTDVASVTLGGISTLGINNSVPAVTGWYDYDRTFRTITPVAKRYALVGNNTSVSSSTQLYAVQLDGVTTSGTYNTTVNFHIKRLK
;
A
#
# COMPACT_ATOMS: atom_id res chain seq x y z
N MET A 1 -86.31 14.11 -2.71
CA MET A 1 -86.69 13.48 -4.00
C MET A 1 -85.90 14.14 -5.12
N LYS A 2 -85.16 13.35 -5.89
CA LYS A 2 -84.65 13.56 -7.26
C LYS A 2 -83.81 14.82 -7.61
N MET A 3 -82.55 14.49 -7.95
CA MET A 3 -81.60 15.14 -8.86
C MET A 3 -82.22 16.03 -9.95
N LYS A 4 -81.45 17.01 -10.46
CA LYS A 4 -81.09 17.13 -11.90
C LYS A 4 -80.14 18.32 -12.21
N PHE A 5 -79.06 17.98 -12.91
CA PHE A 5 -78.32 18.69 -13.97
C PHE A 5 -77.69 20.09 -13.77
N LEU A 6 -76.35 20.08 -13.71
CA LEU A 6 -75.39 20.47 -14.76
C LEU A 6 -75.58 21.82 -15.51
N LYS A 7 -74.62 22.73 -15.32
CA LYS A 7 -74.06 23.69 -16.31
C LYS A 7 -72.55 23.81 -15.99
N LEU A 8 -71.67 23.04 -16.63
CA LEU A 8 -70.95 23.29 -17.90
C LEU A 8 -70.19 24.64 -17.98
N THR A 9 -68.85 24.52 -17.94
CA THR A 9 -67.78 25.33 -18.61
C THR A 9 -67.60 26.80 -18.17
N PHE A 10 -66.39 27.36 -17.97
CA PHE A 10 -65.09 27.17 -18.63
C PHE A 10 -63.90 27.36 -17.67
N ALA A 11 -62.79 26.70 -17.98
CA ALA A 11 -61.50 26.81 -17.33
C ALA A 11 -60.78 28.14 -17.63
N ILE A 12 -60.01 28.66 -16.67
CA ILE A 12 -58.75 29.36 -16.91
C ILE A 12 -57.75 28.92 -15.83
N ALA A 13 -56.51 28.75 -16.27
CA ALA A 13 -55.47 27.92 -15.72
C ALA A 13 -54.87 28.36 -14.38
N THR A 14 -54.49 27.33 -13.63
CA THR A 14 -53.55 27.22 -12.52
C THR A 14 -52.24 28.02 -12.67
N LEU A 15 -51.73 28.54 -11.55
CA LEU A 15 -50.47 28.11 -10.91
C LEU A 15 -50.38 28.83 -9.54
N ALA A 16 -50.66 28.17 -8.42
CA ALA A 16 -49.75 27.31 -7.65
C ALA A 16 -48.63 28.07 -6.91
N ILE A 17 -48.95 28.60 -5.72
CA ILE A 17 -48.00 28.69 -4.61
C ILE A 17 -48.82 28.45 -3.34
N LEU A 18 -48.54 27.38 -2.60
CA LEU A 18 -48.71 27.28 -1.15
C LEU A 18 -48.39 25.83 -0.74
N GLY A 19 -47.37 25.71 0.10
CA GLY A 19 -46.96 24.45 0.70
C GLY A 19 -45.98 24.67 1.83
N THR A 20 -46.27 25.64 2.71
CA THR A 20 -45.61 25.75 4.01
C THR A 20 -46.03 24.56 4.87
N ALA A 21 -45.11 23.60 5.00
CA ALA A 21 -45.08 22.54 5.99
C ALA A 21 -43.58 22.22 6.16
N CYS A 22 -43.00 21.93 7.30
CA CYS A 22 -43.41 21.81 8.68
C CYS A 22 -42.08 21.66 9.44
N LYS A 23 -42.04 22.12 10.69
CA LYS A 23 -41.05 21.74 11.72
C LYS A 23 -39.58 22.13 11.47
N LYS A 24 -39.21 23.19 12.19
CA LYS A 24 -37.88 23.45 12.70
C LYS A 24 -37.51 22.34 13.71
N ASP A 25 -36.84 21.30 13.24
CA ASP A 25 -35.94 20.52 14.09
C ASP A 25 -34.51 21.03 13.86
N ALA A 26 -33.77 21.16 14.97
CA ALA A 26 -32.45 21.75 15.01
C ALA A 26 -31.52 21.10 13.97
N ALA A 27 -31.07 21.89 13.00
CA ALA A 27 -29.92 21.52 12.20
C ALA A 27 -28.74 21.33 13.16
N GLN A 28 -28.37 20.07 13.42
CA GLN A 28 -27.01 19.79 13.85
C GLN A 28 -26.08 20.46 12.84
N PRO A 29 -25.01 21.14 13.26
CA PRO A 29 -24.04 21.62 12.32
C PRO A 29 -23.60 20.41 11.50
N ASP A 30 -23.68 20.53 10.18
CA ASP A 30 -23.17 19.54 9.25
C ASP A 30 -21.83 19.07 9.79
N ASN A 31 -21.82 17.86 10.34
CA ASN A 31 -20.62 17.04 10.30
C ASN A 31 -20.39 16.91 8.80
N LYS A 32 -19.65 17.88 8.24
CA LYS A 32 -18.79 17.64 7.10
C LYS A 32 -18.19 16.31 7.45
N LEU A 33 -18.64 15.26 6.77
CA LEU A 33 -17.86 14.08 6.58
C LEU A 33 -16.56 14.66 6.07
N ALA A 34 -15.60 14.84 6.99
CA ALA A 34 -14.23 14.89 6.62
C ALA A 34 -14.08 13.53 5.97
N LEU A 35 -14.15 13.50 4.64
CA LEU A 35 -13.55 12.47 3.85
C LEU A 35 -12.12 12.48 4.37
N GLN A 36 -11.84 11.65 5.37
CA GLN A 36 -10.49 11.24 5.70
C GLN A 36 -10.10 10.40 4.48
N ASN A 37 -9.83 11.11 3.38
CA ASN A 37 -9.11 10.58 2.25
C ASN A 37 -7.75 10.23 2.84
N THR A 38 -7.60 8.97 3.20
CA THR A 38 -6.32 8.32 3.43
C THR A 38 -5.48 8.59 2.18
N GLN A 39 -4.68 9.65 2.20
CA GLN A 39 -3.65 9.89 1.19
C GLN A 39 -2.49 8.96 1.58
N ALA A 40 -1.90 8.17 0.68
CA ALA A 40 -1.63 8.50 -0.71
C ALA A 40 -1.72 7.31 -1.68
N VAL A 41 -2.44 7.51 -2.78
CA VAL A 41 -2.26 6.81 -4.06
C VAL A 41 -0.93 7.29 -4.64
N ILE A 42 0.17 6.56 -4.43
CA ILE A 42 1.46 6.94 -5.04
C ILE A 42 1.25 7.04 -6.57
N PRO A 43 1.48 8.19 -7.22
CA PRO A 43 1.32 8.30 -8.66
C PRO A 43 2.40 7.49 -9.38
N VAL A 44 2.16 7.10 -10.63
CA VAL A 44 3.19 6.45 -11.44
C VAL A 44 4.39 7.39 -11.58
N GLY A 45 5.58 6.88 -11.26
CA GLY A 45 6.83 7.64 -11.16
C GLY A 45 7.07 8.29 -9.81
N GLY A 46 6.07 8.33 -8.93
CA GLY A 46 6.16 8.90 -7.58
C GLY A 46 6.89 7.99 -6.59
N THR A 47 7.45 8.61 -5.56
CA THR A 47 8.17 7.94 -4.46
C THR A 47 7.63 8.38 -3.12
N GLN A 48 7.58 7.45 -2.16
CA GLN A 48 7.08 7.69 -0.81
C GLN A 48 7.92 6.90 0.19
N ALA A 49 8.22 7.50 1.34
CA ALA A 49 8.80 6.80 2.49
C ALA A 49 7.72 5.99 3.20
N GLY A 50 8.05 4.75 3.56
CA GLY A 50 7.22 3.84 4.33
C GLY A 50 7.94 3.37 5.58
N VAL A 51 7.15 2.96 6.57
CA VAL A 51 7.64 2.42 7.83
C VAL A 51 6.73 1.31 8.30
N VAL A 52 7.33 0.23 8.77
CA VAL A 52 6.62 -0.87 9.43
C VAL A 52 7.29 -1.13 10.76
N THR A 53 6.49 -1.21 11.82
CA THR A 53 6.98 -1.60 13.15
C THR A 53 6.32 -2.90 13.55
N ASN A 54 7.15 -3.88 13.93
CA ASN A 54 6.72 -5.09 14.61
C ASN A 54 6.94 -4.89 16.11
N SER A 55 5.85 -4.92 16.89
CA SER A 55 5.87 -4.70 18.34
C SER A 55 5.53 -5.98 19.11
N SER A 56 6.23 -7.08 18.79
CA SER A 56 6.01 -8.35 19.47
C SER A 56 6.44 -8.25 20.94
N THR A 57 5.67 -8.87 21.85
CA THR A 57 6.05 -9.00 23.26
C THR A 57 6.71 -10.35 23.57
N SER A 58 6.80 -11.24 22.57
CA SER A 58 7.29 -12.61 22.74
C SER A 58 8.06 -13.09 21.50
N PRO A 59 9.16 -13.84 21.66
CA PRO A 59 9.90 -14.42 20.55
C PRO A 59 9.05 -15.40 19.71
N THR A 60 7.87 -15.81 20.18
CA THR A 60 6.99 -16.79 19.54
C THR A 60 5.67 -16.22 19.00
N SER A 61 5.41 -14.91 19.19
CA SER A 61 4.10 -14.29 18.88
C SER A 61 4.15 -13.23 17.79
N TRP A 62 5.15 -13.29 16.93
CA TRP A 62 5.35 -12.32 15.88
C TRP A 62 4.35 -12.55 14.76
N THR A 63 3.74 -11.46 14.30
CA THR A 63 2.79 -11.46 13.18
C THR A 63 3.39 -10.71 12.01
N ALA A 64 3.04 -11.16 10.81
CA ALA A 64 3.45 -10.50 9.58
C ALA A 64 2.74 -9.15 9.55
N VAL A 65 3.46 -8.11 9.15
CA VAL A 65 2.80 -6.84 8.89
C VAL A 65 2.60 -6.72 7.39
N GLY A 66 1.35 -6.93 6.96
CA GLY A 66 0.95 -6.67 5.59
C GLY A 66 1.05 -5.18 5.27
N TYR A 67 1.53 -4.85 4.08
CA TYR A 67 1.70 -3.47 3.62
C TYR A 67 1.14 -3.25 2.22
N ASP A 68 0.29 -2.23 2.12
CA ASP A 68 -0.24 -1.73 0.86
C ASP A 68 0.73 -0.68 0.29
N LEU A 69 1.51 -1.10 -0.70
CA LEU A 69 2.49 -0.30 -1.43
C LEU A 69 1.84 0.81 -2.27
N LEU A 70 0.58 0.64 -2.70
CA LEU A 70 -0.13 1.67 -3.45
C LEU A 70 -0.53 2.83 -2.53
N ASN A 71 -1.07 2.48 -1.36
CA ASN A 71 -1.59 3.42 -0.37
C ASN A 71 -0.56 3.88 0.67
N ASN A 72 0.64 3.27 0.63
CA ASN A 72 1.71 3.47 1.59
C ASN A 72 1.27 3.31 3.05
N SER A 73 0.60 2.19 3.36
CA SER A 73 0.04 1.95 4.68
C SER A 73 -0.03 0.47 5.05
N PRO A 74 0.09 0.10 6.35
CA PRO A 74 -0.20 -1.25 6.79
C PRO A 74 -1.63 -1.66 6.42
N SER A 75 -1.79 -2.86 5.89
CA SER A 75 -3.09 -3.42 5.47
C SER A 75 -3.02 -4.94 5.49
N SER A 76 -4.12 -5.61 5.84
CA SER A 76 -4.24 -7.07 5.79
C SER A 76 -5.13 -7.58 4.66
N THR A 77 -5.73 -6.66 3.89
CA THR A 77 -6.74 -6.98 2.87
C THR A 77 -6.33 -6.56 1.47
N THR A 78 -5.59 -5.45 1.35
CA THR A 78 -5.17 -4.86 0.07
C THR A 78 -3.65 -4.88 -0.11
N ASN A 79 -2.92 -5.53 0.80
CA ASN A 79 -1.48 -5.54 0.77
C ASN A 79 -0.90 -6.40 -0.36
N GLN A 80 0.19 -5.90 -0.94
CA GLN A 80 0.95 -6.61 -1.96
C GLN A 80 2.08 -7.43 -1.34
N VAL A 81 2.56 -7.00 -0.17
CA VAL A 81 3.65 -7.63 0.55
C VAL A 81 3.35 -7.78 2.03
N ASN A 82 4.11 -8.67 2.65
CA ASN A 82 4.27 -8.79 4.08
C ASN A 82 5.73 -8.48 4.42
N PHE A 83 5.92 -7.76 5.52
CA PHE A 83 7.19 -7.76 6.24
C PHE A 83 7.12 -8.86 7.29
N ASP A 84 7.99 -9.87 7.17
CA ASP A 84 7.85 -11.12 7.91
C ASP A 84 8.12 -10.98 9.42
N ASN A 85 7.66 -12.01 10.12
CA ASN A 85 7.46 -12.13 11.57
C ASN A 85 8.76 -12.34 12.37
N ASN A 86 9.90 -11.90 11.88
CA ASN A 86 11.14 -12.08 12.62
C ASN A 86 11.86 -10.74 12.62
N PHE A 87 12.91 -10.58 13.41
CA PHE A 87 13.68 -9.34 13.65
C PHE A 87 14.33 -8.76 12.38
N ASP A 88 13.90 -9.21 11.22
CA ASP A 88 14.60 -9.28 9.98
C ASP A 88 13.68 -8.60 8.99
N GLY A 89 14.17 -7.57 8.31
CA GLY A 89 13.40 -6.84 7.32
C GLY A 89 13.19 -7.67 6.08
N ASN A 90 12.67 -8.90 6.15
CA ASN A 90 12.30 -9.71 5.00
C ASN A 90 11.06 -9.11 4.34
N ILE A 91 11.02 -9.17 3.01
CA ILE A 91 9.82 -8.83 2.23
C ILE A 91 9.34 -10.07 1.48
N THR A 92 8.08 -10.42 1.70
CA THR A 92 7.41 -11.58 1.10
C THR A 92 6.19 -11.11 0.34
N VAL A 93 5.93 -11.65 -0.85
CA VAL A 93 4.74 -11.28 -1.64
C VAL A 93 3.47 -11.97 -1.15
N VAL A 94 2.33 -11.32 -1.41
CA VAL A 94 1.00 -11.80 -1.00
C VAL A 94 0.11 -12.02 -2.21
N GLY A 95 -0.70 -13.10 -2.16
CA GLY A 95 -1.69 -13.40 -3.19
C GLY A 95 -1.06 -13.68 -4.55
N THR A 96 -1.49 -12.92 -5.57
CA THR A 96 -1.02 -13.10 -6.96
C THR A 96 0.22 -12.27 -7.30
N TYR A 97 0.72 -11.45 -6.37
CA TYR A 97 1.93 -10.66 -6.58
C TYR A 97 3.17 -11.56 -6.66
N GLN A 98 4.16 -11.07 -7.38
CA GLN A 98 5.40 -11.74 -7.71
C GLN A 98 6.57 -10.85 -7.27
N LEU A 99 7.61 -11.49 -6.74
CA LEU A 99 8.79 -10.82 -6.24
C LEU A 99 9.97 -11.05 -7.17
N GLY A 100 10.78 -10.02 -7.33
CA GLY A 100 12.10 -10.08 -7.94
C GLY A 100 13.02 -9.08 -7.25
N TYR A 101 14.25 -8.96 -7.76
CA TYR A 101 15.15 -7.89 -7.33
C TYR A 101 15.89 -7.32 -8.53
N TYR A 102 16.37 -6.09 -8.38
CA TYR A 102 17.22 -5.41 -9.32
C TYR A 102 18.45 -4.86 -8.60
N ASP A 103 19.63 -5.16 -9.14
CA ASP A 103 20.89 -4.59 -8.68
C ASP A 103 21.35 -3.52 -9.66
N SER A 104 21.48 -2.29 -9.17
CA SER A 104 22.05 -1.21 -9.96
C SER A 104 23.55 -1.08 -9.74
N ALA A 105 24.29 -0.80 -10.80
CA ALA A 105 25.69 -0.41 -10.69
C ALA A 105 25.85 1.03 -10.15
N THR A 106 24.90 1.91 -10.42
CA THR A 106 25.05 3.37 -10.24
C THR A 106 23.94 4.02 -9.42
N ILE A 107 22.71 3.51 -9.49
CA ILE A 107 21.56 4.11 -8.83
C ILE A 107 21.63 3.78 -7.34
N THR A 108 21.56 4.81 -6.49
CA THR A 108 21.64 4.70 -5.02
C THR A 108 20.31 4.99 -4.32
N ASP A 109 19.33 5.49 -5.06
CA ASP A 109 18.03 5.94 -4.54
C ASP A 109 16.93 5.45 -5.48
N VAL A 110 15.91 4.80 -4.90
CA VAL A 110 14.77 4.24 -5.63
C VAL A 110 14.02 5.30 -6.42
N ALA A 111 14.05 6.57 -5.99
CA ALA A 111 13.47 7.69 -6.72
C ALA A 111 14.00 7.82 -8.15
N ASN A 112 15.22 7.33 -8.42
CA ASN A 112 15.86 7.40 -9.73
C ASN A 112 15.68 6.12 -10.58
N ILE A 113 15.09 5.05 -10.03
CA ILE A 113 14.82 3.82 -10.79
C ILE A 113 13.73 4.06 -11.83
N THR A 114 13.92 3.62 -13.06
CA THR A 114 12.95 3.72 -14.15
C THR A 114 12.47 2.34 -14.60
N LEU A 115 11.41 2.32 -15.42
CA LEU A 115 10.94 1.07 -16.04
C LEU A 115 11.99 0.42 -16.94
N THR A 116 12.83 1.21 -17.59
CA THR A 116 13.88 0.70 -18.48
C THR A 116 14.95 -0.05 -17.71
N ASP A 117 15.33 0.45 -16.53
CA ASP A 117 16.37 -0.16 -15.68
C ASP A 117 15.98 -1.58 -15.27
N VAL A 118 14.69 -1.80 -15.02
CA VAL A 118 14.16 -3.09 -14.52
C VAL A 118 13.54 -3.96 -15.60
N ALA A 119 13.54 -3.53 -16.87
CA ALA A 119 12.77 -4.17 -17.94
C ALA A 119 13.13 -5.65 -18.15
N SER A 120 14.38 -6.03 -17.90
CA SER A 120 14.88 -7.40 -18.06
C SER A 120 14.71 -8.28 -16.82
N VAL A 121 14.17 -7.75 -15.72
CA VAL A 121 14.02 -8.51 -14.48
C VAL A 121 12.86 -9.50 -14.59
N THR A 122 13.12 -10.75 -14.23
CA THR A 122 12.11 -11.80 -14.06
C THR A 122 11.49 -11.71 -12.67
N LEU A 123 10.16 -11.80 -12.58
CA LEU A 123 9.43 -11.84 -11.32
C LEU A 123 8.93 -13.26 -11.04
N GLY A 124 8.81 -13.63 -9.77
CA GLY A 124 8.23 -14.93 -9.35
C GLY A 124 9.24 -16.07 -9.21
N GLY A 125 10.53 -15.81 -9.42
CA GLY A 125 11.60 -16.75 -9.09
C GLY A 125 11.94 -16.82 -7.60
N ILE A 126 11.45 -15.85 -6.82
CA ILE A 126 11.62 -15.74 -5.37
C ILE A 126 10.27 -15.44 -4.72
N SER A 127 10.00 -16.03 -3.56
CA SER A 127 8.81 -15.74 -2.75
C SER A 127 9.10 -14.73 -1.63
N THR A 128 10.34 -14.73 -1.16
CA THR A 128 10.84 -13.89 -0.07
C THR A 128 12.21 -13.36 -0.44
N LEU A 129 12.42 -12.06 -0.24
CA LEU A 129 13.73 -11.43 -0.30
C LEU A 129 14.13 -11.10 1.14
N GLY A 130 15.17 -11.77 1.64
CA GLY A 130 15.54 -11.74 3.05
C GLY A 130 17.04 -11.59 3.25
N ILE A 131 17.59 -12.30 4.22
CA ILE A 131 19.03 -12.28 4.50
C ILE A 131 19.85 -12.72 3.28
N ASN A 132 20.85 -11.92 2.96
CA ASN A 132 21.89 -12.26 2.01
C ASN A 132 22.82 -13.26 2.69
N ASN A 133 22.79 -14.51 2.24
CA ASN A 133 23.57 -15.59 2.85
C ASN A 133 24.56 -16.15 1.83
N SER A 134 25.79 -16.37 2.26
CA SER A 134 26.82 -17.00 1.45
C SER A 134 26.70 -18.53 1.42
N VAL A 135 25.97 -19.15 2.35
CA VAL A 135 25.83 -20.62 2.44
C VAL A 135 24.42 -21.06 2.87
N PRO A 136 23.59 -21.59 1.95
CA PRO A 136 23.75 -21.57 0.49
C PRO A 136 23.76 -20.14 -0.05
N ALA A 137 24.37 -19.91 -1.21
CA ALA A 137 24.40 -18.58 -1.84
C ALA A 137 22.99 -18.14 -2.24
N VAL A 138 22.32 -17.43 -1.33
CA VAL A 138 20.99 -16.86 -1.55
C VAL A 138 21.17 -15.36 -1.68
N THR A 139 20.73 -14.84 -2.82
CA THR A 139 20.70 -13.40 -3.05
C THR A 139 19.58 -12.79 -2.21
N GLY A 140 19.97 -12.13 -1.11
CA GLY A 140 19.04 -11.43 -0.20
C GLY A 140 18.93 -9.94 -0.50
N TRP A 141 18.39 -9.12 0.40
CA TRP A 141 18.42 -7.65 0.28
C TRP A 141 18.97 -6.92 1.50
N TYR A 142 19.39 -7.66 2.52
CA TYR A 142 20.19 -7.14 3.62
C TYR A 142 21.23 -8.17 4.07
N ASP A 143 22.35 -7.71 4.58
CA ASP A 143 23.32 -8.50 5.32
C ASP A 143 23.00 -8.44 6.82
N TYR A 144 23.18 -9.55 7.53
CA TYR A 144 23.01 -9.62 8.99
C TYR A 144 24.31 -9.98 9.67
N ASP A 145 24.84 -9.06 10.48
CA ASP A 145 25.98 -9.33 11.33
C ASP A 145 25.51 -9.99 12.63
N ARG A 146 25.85 -11.26 12.81
CA ARG A 146 25.47 -12.02 14.01
C ARG A 146 26.19 -11.56 15.29
N THR A 147 27.37 -10.96 15.15
CA THR A 147 28.21 -10.50 16.26
C THR A 147 27.62 -9.21 16.83
N PHE A 148 27.34 -8.25 15.97
CA PHE A 148 26.80 -6.95 16.37
C PHE A 148 25.27 -6.92 16.37
N ARG A 149 24.62 -7.96 15.85
CA ARG A 149 23.16 -8.05 15.67
C ARG A 149 22.60 -6.89 14.86
N THR A 150 23.34 -6.50 13.82
CA THR A 150 22.98 -5.38 12.94
C THR A 150 22.52 -5.89 11.58
N ILE A 151 21.52 -5.21 11.03
CA ILE A 151 21.02 -5.45 9.68
C ILE A 151 21.46 -4.28 8.81
N THR A 152 22.18 -4.58 7.74
CA THR A 152 22.66 -3.59 6.77
C THR A 152 22.02 -3.86 5.42
N PRO A 153 21.26 -2.91 4.84
CA PRO A 153 20.73 -3.11 3.50
C PRO A 153 21.83 -3.37 2.47
N VAL A 154 21.58 -4.26 1.52
CA VAL A 154 22.49 -4.44 0.38
C VAL A 154 22.40 -3.19 -0.48
N ALA A 155 23.53 -2.51 -0.63
CA ALA A 155 23.58 -1.26 -1.37
C ALA A 155 23.14 -1.46 -2.83
N LYS A 156 22.31 -0.52 -3.33
CA LYS A 156 21.83 -0.46 -4.72
C LYS A 156 20.99 -1.67 -5.16
N ARG A 157 20.44 -2.43 -4.21
CA ARG A 157 19.48 -3.50 -4.46
C ARG A 157 18.05 -3.01 -4.19
N TYR A 158 17.16 -3.31 -5.11
CA TYR A 158 15.75 -2.92 -5.06
C TYR A 158 14.88 -4.17 -5.18
N ALA A 159 13.96 -4.37 -4.25
CA ALA A 159 12.92 -5.39 -4.41
C ALA A 159 11.92 -4.92 -5.45
N LEU A 160 11.54 -5.80 -6.38
CA LEU A 160 10.51 -5.52 -7.37
C LEU A 160 9.26 -6.34 -7.06
N VAL A 161 8.13 -5.66 -6.91
CA VAL A 161 6.84 -6.27 -6.60
C VAL A 161 5.89 -5.97 -7.75
N GLY A 162 5.53 -7.01 -8.52
CA GLY A 162 4.63 -6.89 -9.66
C GLY A 162 3.46 -7.84 -9.57
N ASN A 163 2.34 -7.54 -10.22
CA ASN A 163 1.18 -8.42 -10.25
C ASN A 163 1.22 -9.48 -11.37
N ASN A 164 2.39 -9.72 -11.95
CA ASN A 164 2.61 -10.73 -12.99
C ASN A 164 4.07 -11.24 -12.93
N THR A 165 4.39 -12.31 -13.65
CA THR A 165 5.72 -12.95 -13.65
C THR A 165 6.77 -12.22 -14.48
N SER A 166 6.39 -11.15 -15.19
CA SER A 166 7.34 -10.28 -15.89
C SER A 166 7.01 -8.79 -15.72
N VAL A 167 8.05 -7.96 -15.78
CA VAL A 167 7.91 -6.50 -15.72
C VAL A 167 7.06 -5.96 -16.87
N SER A 168 7.21 -6.50 -18.07
CA SER A 168 6.46 -6.03 -19.26
C SER A 168 4.96 -6.30 -19.14
N SER A 169 4.57 -7.46 -18.62
CA SER A 169 3.16 -7.89 -18.47
C SER A 169 2.48 -7.41 -17.18
N SER A 170 3.25 -6.93 -16.21
CA SER A 170 2.70 -6.36 -14.98
C SER A 170 1.98 -5.04 -15.28
N THR A 171 0.79 -4.86 -14.71
CA THR A 171 0.02 -3.61 -14.74
C THR A 171 0.20 -2.79 -13.47
N GLN A 172 0.67 -3.40 -12.40
CA GLN A 172 1.13 -2.75 -11.19
C GLN A 172 2.56 -3.22 -10.93
N LEU A 173 3.46 -2.26 -10.73
CA LEU A 173 4.86 -2.57 -10.46
C LEU A 173 5.43 -1.53 -9.49
N TYR A 174 6.01 -2.02 -8.41
CA TYR A 174 6.64 -1.20 -7.38
C TYR A 174 8.11 -1.62 -7.24
N ALA A 175 8.99 -0.64 -7.08
CA ALA A 175 10.34 -0.85 -6.61
C ALA A 175 10.41 -0.43 -5.13
N VAL A 176 11.00 -1.26 -4.28
CA VAL A 176 11.14 -1.01 -2.85
C VAL A 176 12.61 -1.06 -2.48
N GLN A 177 13.10 0.02 -1.87
CA GLN A 177 14.44 0.11 -1.30
C GLN A 177 14.35 -0.02 0.21
N LEU A 178 15.13 -0.93 0.78
CA LEU A 178 15.33 -1.00 2.22
C LEU A 178 16.31 0.09 2.64
N ASP A 179 15.88 1.00 3.51
CA ASP A 179 16.75 2.05 4.04
C ASP A 179 17.50 1.58 5.29
N GLY A 180 16.84 0.74 6.08
CA GLY A 180 17.43 0.20 7.30
C GLY A 180 16.40 -0.51 8.17
N VAL A 181 16.94 -1.33 9.07
CA VAL A 181 16.16 -2.03 10.09
C VAL A 181 16.74 -1.65 11.45
N THR A 182 15.94 -0.99 12.27
CA THR A 182 16.31 -0.59 13.62
C THR A 182 15.60 -1.46 14.63
N THR A 183 16.30 -1.84 15.68
CA THR A 183 15.76 -2.70 16.73
C THR A 183 15.64 -1.89 18.02
N SER A 184 14.55 -2.11 18.76
CA SER A 184 14.33 -1.44 20.04
C SER A 184 13.77 -2.41 21.08
N GLY A 185 14.39 -2.45 22.25
CA GLY A 185 14.09 -3.51 23.23
C GLY A 185 14.40 -4.91 22.70
N THR A 186 13.82 -5.93 23.33
CA THR A 186 14.17 -7.33 23.03
C THR A 186 13.52 -7.87 21.76
N TYR A 187 12.33 -7.37 21.40
CA TYR A 187 11.47 -7.97 20.38
C TYR A 187 10.78 -6.97 19.44
N ASN A 188 11.19 -5.68 19.46
CA ASN A 188 10.64 -4.70 18.53
C ASN A 188 11.61 -4.38 17.41
N THR A 189 11.07 -4.31 16.20
CA THR A 189 11.82 -3.99 14.98
C THR A 189 11.05 -2.95 14.19
N THR A 190 11.77 -1.98 13.63
CA THR A 190 11.24 -1.01 12.69
C THR A 190 11.99 -1.13 11.38
N VAL A 191 11.25 -1.41 10.31
CA VAL A 191 11.74 -1.48 8.93
C VAL A 191 11.40 -0.16 8.26
N ASN A 192 12.43 0.55 7.81
CA ASN A 192 12.30 1.79 7.04
C ASN A 192 12.63 1.50 5.59
N PHE A 193 11.82 2.03 4.68
CA PHE A 193 11.97 1.79 3.25
C PHE A 193 11.40 2.94 2.44
N HIS A 194 11.81 3.03 1.17
CA HIS A 194 11.17 3.86 0.18
C HIS A 194 10.53 3.01 -0.92
N ILE A 195 9.36 3.43 -1.37
CA ILE A 195 8.65 2.82 -2.50
C ILE A 195 8.69 3.78 -3.67
N LYS A 196 8.96 3.28 -4.87
CA LYS A 196 8.62 3.94 -6.13
C LYS A 196 7.58 3.14 -6.88
N ARG A 197 6.51 3.80 -7.33
CA ARG A 197 5.56 3.18 -8.26
C ARG A 197 6.05 3.33 -9.69
N LEU A 198 6.21 2.23 -10.39
CA LEU A 198 6.65 2.19 -11.79
C LEU A 198 5.48 1.98 -12.77
N LYS A 199 4.39 1.32 -12.33
CA LYS A 199 3.12 1.15 -13.07
C LYS A 199 1.93 1.20 -12.11
#